data_AF-A0A266N7P8-F1
#
_entry.id   AF-A0A266N7P8-F1
#
_cell.length_a   1.000
_cell.length_b   1.000
_cell.length_c   1.000
_cell.angle_alpha   90.00
_cell.angle_beta   90.00
_cell.angle_gamma   90.00
#
_symmetry.space_group_name_H-M   'P 1'
#
loop_
_entity.id
_entity.type
_entity.pdbx_description
1 polymer ?
#
loop_
_entity_poly.entity_id
_entity_poly.type
_entity_poly.pdbx_seq_one_letter_code
_entity_poly.pdbx_strand_id
1 'polypeptide(L)'
;MLNWDSSDTEDLGTPAVQPVSTALDALNSVGDQEAMKARQVTADDTPAIIRAKSALNTLDVAEGLAELEGASARVAVDEKMMINCRADLNQLVPFKYDWAWQKYLDGCANH
;
A
#
# COMPACT_ATOMS: atom_id res chain seq x y z
N MET A 1 1.13 -31.33 -15.82
CA MET A 1 0.31 -30.27 -15.19
C MET A 1 0.51 -30.38 -13.69
N LEU A 2 1.30 -29.47 -13.12
CA LEU A 2 1.41 -29.36 -11.67
C LEU A 2 0.11 -28.71 -11.17
N ASN A 3 -0.83 -29.54 -10.71
CA ASN A 3 -2.00 -29.07 -9.99
C ASN A 3 -1.54 -28.65 -8.60
N TRP A 4 -1.50 -27.34 -8.38
CA TRP A 4 -1.25 -26.71 -7.09
C TRP A 4 -2.53 -26.69 -6.24
N ASP A 5 -3.24 -27.82 -6.21
CA ASP A 5 -4.54 -27.98 -5.54
C ASP A 5 -4.59 -29.22 -4.63
N SER A 6 -3.47 -29.94 -4.48
CA SER A 6 -3.29 -30.89 -3.39
C SER A 6 -3.04 -30.11 -2.11
N SER A 7 -4.13 -29.72 -1.47
CA SER A 7 -4.16 -29.15 -0.13
C SER A 7 -3.65 -30.19 0.86
N ASP A 8 -2.35 -30.18 1.15
CA ASP A 8 -1.81 -30.87 2.30
C ASP A 8 -2.43 -30.23 3.54
N THR A 9 -3.31 -31.00 4.17
CA THR A 9 -3.93 -30.69 5.45
C THR A 9 -2.87 -30.96 6.52
N GLU A 10 -1.86 -30.10 6.59
CA GLU A 10 -0.92 -30.10 7.70
C GLU A 10 -1.21 -28.87 8.56
N ASP A 11 -1.60 -29.15 9.80
CA ASP A 11 -1.81 -28.22 10.90
C ASP A 11 -0.46 -27.58 11.28
N LEU A 12 0.04 -26.70 10.40
CA LEU A 12 1.18 -25.85 10.65
C LEU A 12 0.68 -24.70 11.52
N GLY A 13 0.75 -24.91 12.83
CA GLY A 13 0.41 -23.93 13.85
C GLY A 13 0.83 -22.53 13.43
N THR A 14 -0.16 -21.64 13.38
CA THR A 14 -0.02 -20.23 12.98
C THR A 14 1.27 -19.65 13.55
N PRO A 15 2.27 -19.28 12.73
CA PRO A 15 3.35 -18.47 13.24
C PRO A 15 2.71 -17.17 13.72
N ALA A 16 2.72 -16.94 15.02
CA ALA A 16 2.21 -15.72 15.62
C ALA A 16 2.97 -14.54 15.01
N VAL A 17 2.31 -13.83 14.08
CA VAL A 17 2.82 -12.58 13.52
C VAL A 17 2.83 -11.58 14.66
N GLN A 18 4.02 -11.35 15.23
CA GLN A 18 4.29 -10.27 16.17
C GLN A 18 3.97 -8.92 15.49
N PRO A 19 3.52 -7.88 16.22
CA PRO A 19 2.74 -6.79 15.67
C PRO A 19 3.64 -5.76 14.97
N VAL A 20 3.93 -6.00 13.70
CA VAL A 20 4.60 -5.00 12.83
C VAL A 20 3.75 -3.72 12.74
N SER A 21 2.43 -3.84 12.93
CA SER A 21 1.48 -2.71 12.93
C SER A 21 1.79 -1.68 14.03
N THR A 22 1.99 -2.09 15.28
CA THR A 22 2.11 -1.16 16.40
C THR A 22 3.35 -0.26 16.31
N ALA A 23 4.46 -0.78 15.79
CA ALA A 23 5.68 0.02 15.58
C ALA A 23 5.50 1.04 14.44
N LEU A 24 4.79 0.66 13.38
CA LEU A 24 4.47 1.53 12.25
C LEU A 24 3.50 2.65 12.68
N ASP A 25 2.49 2.30 13.47
CA ASP A 25 1.51 3.25 14.01
C ASP A 25 2.18 4.33 14.88
N ALA A 26 3.16 3.93 15.69
CA ALA A 26 3.94 4.87 16.50
C ALA A 26 4.77 5.84 15.62
N LEU A 27 5.39 5.35 14.55
CA LEU A 27 6.14 6.19 13.60
C LEU A 27 5.22 7.16 12.86
N ASN A 28 4.04 6.71 12.43
CA ASN A 28 3.03 7.54 11.80
C ASN A 28 2.58 8.66 12.74
N SER A 29 2.28 8.32 14.00
CA SER A 29 1.89 9.31 15.01
C SER A 29 2.98 10.35 15.27
N VAL A 30 4.26 9.96 15.28
CA VAL A 30 5.38 10.91 15.42
C VAL A 30 5.46 11.82 14.19
N GLY A 31 5.34 11.24 12.99
CA GLY A 31 5.32 11.99 11.73
C GLY A 31 4.22 13.04 11.69
N ASP A 32 3.01 12.68 12.11
CA ASP A 32 1.86 13.60 12.18
C ASP A 32 2.10 14.76 13.14
N GLN A 33 2.67 14.47 14.31
CA GLN A 33 3.00 15.49 15.31
C GLN A 33 4.05 16.48 14.79
N GLU A 34 5.10 15.98 14.13
CA GLU A 34 6.14 16.84 13.54
C GLU A 34 5.58 17.67 12.37
N ALA A 35 4.70 17.08 11.55
CA ALA A 35 4.04 17.79 10.47
C ALA A 35 3.09 18.90 10.98
N MET A 36 2.40 18.68 12.10
CA MET A 36 1.59 19.70 12.76
C MET A 36 2.45 20.83 13.32
N LYS A 37 3.56 20.51 13.99
CA LYS A 37 4.51 21.52 14.50
C LYS A 37 5.07 22.38 13.37
N ALA A 38 5.45 21.77 12.25
CA ALA A 38 5.99 22.49 11.10
C ALA A 38 4.98 23.47 10.47
N ARG A 39 3.67 23.16 10.52
CA ARG A 39 2.60 24.00 9.97
C ARG A 39 2.07 25.06 10.94
N GLN A 40 2.47 25.04 12.22
CA GLN A 40 2.09 26.08 13.16
C GLN A 40 2.72 27.42 12.81
N VAL A 41 1.90 28.46 12.79
CA VAL A 41 2.34 29.84 12.59
C VAL A 41 3.06 30.32 13.85
N THR A 42 4.27 30.83 13.69
CA THR A 42 5.10 31.36 14.78
C THR A 42 5.30 32.87 14.62
N ALA A 43 5.75 33.53 15.69
CA ALA A 43 5.90 34.98 15.73
C ALA A 43 6.95 35.51 14.73
N ASP A 44 7.91 34.68 14.32
CA ASP A 44 9.00 35.04 13.41
C ASP A 44 8.66 34.84 11.92
N ASP A 45 7.46 34.35 11.60
CA ASP A 45 7.07 34.04 10.23
C ASP A 45 6.81 35.31 9.40
N THR A 46 7.36 35.36 8.18
CA THR A 46 7.02 36.41 7.22
C THR A 46 5.59 36.22 6.68
N PRO A 47 4.94 37.29 6.17
CA PRO A 47 3.57 37.22 5.64
C PRO A 47 3.37 36.16 4.54
N ALA A 48 4.40 35.87 3.74
CA ALA A 48 4.36 34.80 2.74
C ALA A 48 4.32 33.40 3.39
N ILE A 49 5.10 33.18 4.44
CA ILE A 49 5.14 31.91 5.19
C ILE A 49 3.81 31.67 5.91
N ILE A 50 3.23 32.70 6.51
CA ILE A 50 1.92 32.62 7.19
C ILE A 50 0.85 32.11 6.22
N ARG A 51 0.80 32.66 5.00
CA ARG A 51 -0.15 32.23 3.94
C ARG A 51 0.11 30.80 3.47
N ALA A 52 1.36 30.40 3.34
CA ALA A 52 1.72 29.04 2.95
C ALA A 52 1.29 28.03 4.04
N LYS A 53 1.59 28.31 5.30
CA LYS A 53 1.18 27.49 6.45
C LYS A 53 -0.35 27.37 6.56
N SER A 54 -1.09 28.46 6.37
CA SER A 54 -2.56 28.41 6.39
C SER A 54 -3.13 27.61 5.22
N ALA A 55 -2.55 27.73 4.02
CA ALA A 55 -2.94 26.92 2.87
C ALA A 55 -2.70 25.42 3.12
N LEU A 56 -1.56 25.05 3.72
CA LEU A 56 -1.25 23.66 4.09
C LEU A 56 -2.19 23.08 5.16
N ASN A 57 -2.74 23.91 6.04
CA ASN A 57 -3.75 23.49 7.02
C ASN A 57 -5.13 23.29 6.41
N THR A 58 -5.39 23.87 5.24
CA THR A 58 -6.69 23.80 4.53
C THR A 58 -6.65 22.77 3.39
N LEU A 59 -5.49 22.21 3.07
CA LEU A 59 -5.32 21.24 2.00
C LEU A 59 -6.09 19.96 2.34
N ASP A 60 -6.97 19.53 1.42
CA ASP A 60 -7.62 18.23 1.52
C ASP A 60 -6.63 17.12 1.16
N VAL A 61 -6.37 16.24 2.12
CA VAL A 61 -5.47 15.08 1.97
C VAL A 61 -6.24 13.76 1.86
N ALA A 62 -7.57 13.79 1.89
CA ALA A 62 -8.40 12.58 1.90
C ALA A 62 -8.17 11.70 0.67
N GLU A 63 -8.01 12.31 -0.52
CA GLU A 63 -7.74 11.56 -1.75
C GLU A 63 -6.39 10.83 -1.71
N GLY A 64 -5.34 11.49 -1.20
CA GLY A 64 -4.01 10.88 -1.06
C GLY A 64 -3.97 9.78 0.00
N LEU A 65 -4.70 9.94 1.11
CA LEU A 65 -4.81 8.90 2.13
C LEU A 65 -5.57 7.67 1.62
N ALA A 66 -6.63 7.87 0.82
CA ALA A 66 -7.38 6.78 0.20
C ALA A 66 -6.55 5.96 -0.82
N GLU A 67 -5.56 6.59 -1.47
CA GLU A 67 -4.60 5.90 -2.31
C GLU A 67 -3.60 5.05 -1.49
N LEU A 68 -3.13 5.59 -0.36
CA LEU A 68 -2.21 4.92 0.55
C LEU A 68 -2.83 3.69 1.25
N GLU A 69 -4.09 3.77 1.67
CA GLU A 69 -4.76 2.72 2.44
C GLU A 69 -4.91 1.40 1.65
N GLY A 70 -5.02 1.47 0.33
CA GLY A 70 -5.10 0.29 -0.55
C GLY A 70 -3.75 -0.35 -0.89
N ALA A 71 -2.63 0.35 -0.67
CA ALA A 71 -1.33 -0.06 -1.17
C ALA A 71 -0.67 -1.21 -0.38
N SER A 72 -1.08 -1.46 0.87
CA SER A 72 -0.49 -2.53 1.72
C SER A 72 -1.45 -3.68 2.04
N ALA A 73 -2.70 -3.61 1.60
CA ALA A 73 -3.67 -4.67 1.81
C ALA A 73 -3.42 -5.86 0.87
N ARG A 74 -3.97 -7.04 1.23
CA ARG A 74 -4.01 -8.18 0.29
C ARG A 74 -4.90 -7.82 -0.88
N VAL A 75 -4.38 -8.00 -2.09
CA VAL A 75 -5.13 -7.75 -3.33
C VAL A 75 -6.16 -8.85 -3.59
N ALA A 76 -7.39 -8.48 -3.93
CA ALA A 76 -8.42 -9.42 -4.36
C ALA A 76 -8.39 -9.65 -5.89
N VAL A 77 -8.86 -10.80 -6.37
CA VAL A 77 -8.83 -11.15 -7.80
C VAL A 77 -9.69 -10.21 -8.63
N ASP A 78 -10.85 -9.78 -8.12
CA ASP A 78 -11.80 -8.91 -8.79
C ASP A 78 -11.26 -7.50 -9.02
N GLU A 79 -10.40 -6.98 -8.14
CA GLU A 79 -9.75 -5.66 -8.24
C GLU A 79 -8.74 -5.54 -9.40
N LYS A 80 -8.19 -6.66 -9.89
CA LYS A 80 -7.17 -6.64 -10.95
C LYS A 80 -7.83 -6.38 -12.31
N MET A 81 -7.34 -5.41 -13.07
CA MET A 81 -7.82 -5.11 -14.43
C MET A 81 -6.63 -4.95 -15.38
N MET A 82 -6.82 -5.27 -16.66
CA MET A 82 -5.75 -5.14 -17.66
C MET A 82 -5.27 -3.69 -17.84
N ILE A 83 -6.15 -2.71 -17.65
CA ILE A 83 -5.87 -1.29 -17.83
C ILE A 83 -6.55 -0.52 -16.69
N ASN A 84 -5.89 0.52 -16.18
CA ASN A 84 -6.38 1.44 -15.14
C ASN A 84 -6.87 0.74 -13.85
N CYS A 85 -6.24 -0.36 -13.43
CA CYS A 85 -6.53 -0.95 -12.11
C CYS A 85 -5.93 -0.13 -10.98
N ARG A 86 -6.54 -0.20 -9.79
CA ARG A 86 -6.01 0.38 -8.55
C ARG A 86 -5.34 -0.64 -7.62
N ALA A 87 -5.39 -1.92 -7.97
CA ALA A 87 -4.74 -3.00 -7.21
C ALA A 87 -3.20 -2.83 -7.19
N ASP A 88 -2.57 -3.26 -6.10
CA ASP A 88 -1.11 -3.21 -5.95
C ASP A 88 -0.40 -4.12 -6.96
N LEU A 89 0.43 -3.52 -7.81
CA LEU A 89 1.19 -4.19 -8.86
C LEU A 89 2.41 -4.96 -8.33
N ASN A 90 2.88 -4.66 -7.12
CA ASN A 90 4.00 -5.37 -6.51
C ASN A 90 3.59 -6.74 -5.94
N GLN A 91 2.28 -7.02 -5.86
CA GLN A 91 1.73 -8.30 -5.42
C GLN A 91 1.34 -9.18 -6.61
N LEU A 92 2.18 -10.17 -6.91
CA LEU A 92 1.95 -11.07 -8.05
C LEU A 92 0.66 -11.91 -7.89
N VAL A 93 0.40 -12.42 -6.69
CA VAL A 93 -0.77 -13.24 -6.35
C VAL A 93 -1.90 -12.40 -5.72
N PRO A 94 -3.17 -12.80 -5.88
CA PRO A 94 -3.65 -13.94 -6.68
C PRO A 94 -3.65 -13.64 -8.19
N PHE A 95 -3.53 -14.67 -9.02
CA PHE A 95 -3.58 -14.54 -10.48
C PHE A 95 -5.03 -14.39 -10.97
N LYS A 96 -5.26 -13.45 -11.90
CA LYS A 96 -6.55 -13.27 -12.61
C LYS A 96 -6.48 -13.73 -14.06
N TYR A 97 -5.31 -13.61 -14.68
CA TYR A 97 -5.12 -13.78 -16.12
C TYR A 97 -4.18 -14.95 -16.39
N ASP A 98 -4.70 -16.18 -16.27
CA ASP A 98 -3.91 -17.40 -16.43
C ASP A 98 -3.21 -17.49 -17.80
N TRP A 99 -3.85 -16.97 -18.85
CA TRP A 99 -3.27 -16.92 -20.19
C TRP A 99 -1.96 -16.12 -20.24
N ALA A 100 -1.84 -15.06 -19.43
CA ALA A 100 -0.64 -14.23 -19.40
C ALA A 100 0.48 -14.96 -18.66
N TRP A 101 0.14 -15.65 -17.57
CA TRP A 101 1.08 -16.46 -16.82
C TRP A 101 1.59 -17.65 -17.65
N GLN A 102 0.71 -18.34 -18.38
CA GLN A 102 1.12 -19.43 -19.27
C GLN A 102 2.10 -18.94 -20.34
N LYS A 103 1.85 -17.78 -20.95
CA LYS A 103 2.78 -17.19 -21.93
C LYS A 103 4.16 -16.87 -21.32
N TYR A 104 4.18 -16.40 -20.07
CA TYR A 104 5.44 -16.19 -19.36
C TYR A 104 6.20 -17.51 -19.17
N LEU A 105 5.52 -18.57 -18.71
CA LEU A 105 6.13 -19.89 -18.55
C LEU A 105 6.63 -20.48 -19.88
N ASP A 106 5.82 -20.39 -20.95
CA ASP A 106 6.21 -20.83 -22.29
C ASP A 106 7.45 -20.06 -22.77
N GLY A 107 7.52 -18.76 -22.49
CA GLY A 107 8.70 -17.94 -22.76
C GLY A 107 9.94 -18.37 -21.97
N CYS A 108 9.79 -18.63 -20.67
CA CYS A 108 10.87 -19.11 -19.82
C CYS A 108 11.41 -20.48 -20.25
N ALA A 109 10.55 -21.38 -20.73
CA ALA A 109 10.95 -22.70 -21.22
C ALA A 109 11.71 -22.68 -22.55
N ASN A 110 11.75 -21.54 -23.25
CA ASN A 110 12.46 -21.36 -24.52
C ASN A 110 13.90 -20.83 -24.36
N HIS A 111 14.38 -20.60 -23.13
CA HIS A 111 15.76 -20.24 -22.79
C HIS A 111 16.40 -21.32 -21.94
#